data_AF-B7Q7D6-F1
#
_entry.id   AF-B7Q7D6-F1
#
_cell.length_a   1.000
_cell.length_b   1.000
_cell.length_c   1.000
_cell.angle_alpha   90.00
_cell.angle_beta   90.00
_cell.angle_gamma   90.00
#
_symmetry.space_group_name_H-M   'P 1'
#
loop_
_entity.id
_entity.type
_entity.pdbx_description
1 polymer ?
#
loop_
_entity_poly.entity_id
_entity_poly.type
_entity_poly.pdbx_seq_one_letter_code
_entity_poly.pdbx_strand_id
1 'polypeptide(L)'
;MQTGVEWMALSRYKQNRTVFYGYDNKKTITKKLWRVSHEFPNYCVSVYDVENDDFEGFCPNKSTPLLRIIRKLVTPITHSRFMLI
;
A
#
# COMPACT_ATOMS: atom_id res chain seq x y z
N MET A 1 -13.03 13.39 -13.32
CA MET A 1 -11.57 13.44 -13.08
C MET A 1 -11.34 14.08 -11.71
N GLN A 2 -11.35 13.28 -10.63
CA GLN A 2 -11.27 13.77 -9.24
C GLN A 2 -10.69 12.73 -8.25
N THR A 3 -10.24 11.57 -8.73
CA THR A 3 -9.78 10.48 -7.86
C THR A 3 -8.41 10.78 -7.23
N GLY A 4 -7.49 11.43 -7.95
CA GLY A 4 -6.12 11.67 -7.49
C GLY A 4 -6.00 12.49 -6.19
N VAL A 5 -6.85 13.51 -6.00
CA VAL A 5 -6.84 14.36 -4.79
C VAL A 5 -7.30 13.57 -3.56
N GLU A 6 -8.25 12.65 -3.72
CA GLU A 6 -8.71 11.80 -2.61
C GLU A 6 -7.65 10.78 -2.17
N TRP A 7 -6.88 10.22 -3.11
CA TRP A 7 -5.81 9.28 -2.77
C TRP A 7 -4.67 9.95 -2.01
N MET A 8 -4.36 11.22 -2.33
CA MET A 8 -3.40 12.02 -1.56
C MET A 8 -3.90 12.27 -0.14
N ALA A 9 -5.20 12.47 0.08
CA ALA A 9 -5.77 12.65 1.42
C ALA A 9 -5.57 11.43 2.35
N LEU A 10 -5.33 10.24 1.80
CA LEU A 10 -5.04 9.03 2.57
C LEU A 10 -3.56 8.87 2.93
N SER A 11 -2.67 9.70 2.40
CA SER A 11 -1.23 9.64 2.65
C SER A 11 -0.86 10.26 4.00
N ARG A 12 0.37 10.05 4.45
CA ARG A 12 0.89 10.71 5.65
C ARG A 12 1.73 11.90 5.26
N TYR A 13 1.64 12.95 6.06
CA TYR A 13 2.40 14.17 5.87
C TYR A 13 3.24 14.46 7.11
N LYS A 14 4.47 14.91 6.89
CA LYS A 14 5.37 15.41 7.93
C LYS A 14 5.95 16.73 7.48
N GLN A 15 5.86 17.74 8.33
CA GLN A 15 6.44 19.05 8.09
C GLN A 15 7.49 19.34 9.17
N ASN A 16 8.63 19.87 8.74
CA ASN A 16 9.59 20.56 9.59
C ASN A 16 9.68 22.03 9.14
N ARG A 17 10.50 22.86 9.79
CA ARG A 17 10.59 24.31 9.53
C ARG A 17 10.81 24.68 8.05
N THR A 18 11.49 23.84 7.28
CA THR A 18 11.89 24.13 5.89
C THR A 18 11.47 23.07 4.88
N VAL A 19 10.94 21.92 5.31
CA VAL A 19 10.64 20.80 4.40
C VAL A 19 9.32 20.15 4.73
N PHE A 20 8.57 19.80 3.69
CA PHE A 20 7.31 19.07 3.73
C PHE A 20 7.47 17.74 2.98
N TYR A 21 7.12 16.64 3.63
CA TYR A 21 7.17 15.30 3.06
C TYR A 21 5.78 14.69 3.05
N GLY A 22 5.28 14.33 1.86
CA GLY A 22 4.15 13.42 1.69
C GLY A 22 4.68 12.02 1.40
N TYR A 23 4.20 11.03 2.13
CA TYR A 23 4.69 9.66 1.99
C TYR A 23 3.65 8.62 2.40
N ASP A 24 3.89 7.39 1.97
CA ASP A 24 3.13 6.23 2.38
C ASP A 24 3.88 5.43 3.44
N ASN A 25 3.12 4.83 4.37
CA ASN A 25 3.61 3.86 5.32
C ASN A 25 2.66 2.67 5.38
N LYS A 26 2.99 1.67 6.19
CA LYS A 26 2.15 0.49 6.42
C LYS A 26 0.66 0.79 6.59
N LYS A 27 0.30 1.82 7.37
CA LYS A 27 -1.10 2.16 7.67
C LYS A 27 -1.80 2.77 6.45
N THR A 28 -1.15 3.68 5.75
CA THR A 28 -1.76 4.38 4.61
C THR A 28 -1.89 3.45 3.40
N ILE A 29 -0.88 2.63 3.11
CA ILE A 29 -0.94 1.60 2.07
C ILE A 29 -2.09 0.61 2.35
N THR A 30 -2.20 0.11 3.58
CA THR A 30 -3.30 -0.81 3.94
C THR A 30 -4.67 -0.19 3.69
N LYS A 31 -4.86 1.09 4.04
CA LYS A 31 -6.12 1.80 3.78
C LYS A 31 -6.40 1.96 2.29
N LYS A 32 -5.38 2.33 1.51
CA LYS A 32 -5.51 2.50 0.06
C LYS A 32 -5.85 1.17 -0.63
N LEU A 33 -5.18 0.08 -0.23
CA LEU A 33 -5.45 -1.26 -0.74
C LEU A 33 -6.83 -1.78 -0.35
N TRP A 34 -7.27 -1.52 0.89
CA TRP A 34 -8.64 -1.86 1.30
C TRP A 34 -9.67 -1.09 0.47
N ARG A 35 -9.45 0.21 0.23
CA ARG A 35 -10.36 1.03 -0.59
C ARG A 35 -10.45 0.50 -2.02
N VAL A 36 -9.31 0.29 -2.69
CA VAL A 36 -9.30 -0.15 -4.10
C VAL A 36 -9.93 -1.54 -4.25
N SER A 37 -9.77 -2.44 -3.27
CA SER A 37 -10.37 -3.78 -3.32
C SER A 37 -11.90 -3.78 -3.20
N HIS A 38 -12.49 -2.74 -2.59
CA HIS A 38 -13.95 -2.60 -2.48
C HIS A 38 -14.54 -1.84 -3.67
N GLU A 39 -13.81 -0.89 -4.23
CA GLU A 39 -14.26 -0.09 -5.36
C GLU A 39 -14.08 -0.82 -6.70
N PHE A 40 -13.08 -1.69 -6.82
CA PHE A 40 -12.72 -2.34 -8.08
C PHE A 40 -12.50 -3.85 -7.88
N PRO A 41 -13.42 -4.72 -8.35
CA PRO A 41 -13.32 -6.17 -8.13
C PRO A 41 -12.14 -6.83 -8.86
N ASN A 42 -11.63 -6.21 -9.93
CA ASN A 42 -10.50 -6.71 -10.74
C ASN A 42 -9.37 -5.67 -10.79
N TYR A 43 -8.80 -5.32 -9.64
CA TYR A 43 -7.72 -4.33 -9.56
C TYR A 43 -6.33 -4.97 -9.67
N CYS A 44 -5.36 -4.16 -10.08
CA CYS A 44 -3.94 -4.48 -9.97
C CYS A 44 -3.24 -3.33 -9.24
N VAL A 45 -2.09 -3.62 -8.63
CA VAL A 45 -1.28 -2.63 -7.90
C VAL A 45 0.09 -2.58 -8.54
N SER A 46 0.51 -1.38 -8.93
CA SER A 46 1.88 -1.08 -9.35
C SER A 46 2.60 -0.36 -8.22
N VAL A 47 3.89 -0.65 -8.05
CA VAL A 47 4.73 -0.06 -6.99
C VAL A 47 5.93 0.61 -7.63
N TYR A 48 6.21 1.86 -7.24
CA TYR A 48 7.33 2.67 -7.71
C TYR A 48 7.93 3.49 -6.55
N ASP A 49 9.24 3.65 -6.43
CA ASP A 49 10.26 2.73 -6.95
C ASP A 49 10.58 1.69 -5.87
N VAL A 50 10.76 0.43 -6.27
CA VAL A 50 10.83 -0.67 -5.30
C VAL A 50 12.02 -0.48 -4.36
N GLU A 51 13.15 0.00 -4.88
CA GLU A 51 14.43 0.33 -4.22
C GLU A 51 14.29 1.34 -3.08
N ASN A 52 13.23 2.14 -3.07
CA ASN A 52 12.96 3.11 -2.01
C ASN A 52 12.20 2.51 -0.82
N ASP A 53 11.81 1.24 -0.87
CA ASP A 53 11.43 0.49 0.32
C ASP A 53 12.68 0.12 1.13
N ASP A 54 12.50 -0.17 2.41
CA ASP A 54 13.61 -0.40 3.34
C ASP A 54 14.20 -1.81 3.20
N PHE A 55 15.00 -2.07 2.16
CA PHE A 55 15.66 -3.38 1.98
C PHE A 55 16.68 -3.70 3.06
N GLU A 56 17.40 -2.67 3.52
CA GLU A 56 18.49 -2.82 4.48
C GLU A 56 18.00 -2.96 5.93
N GLY A 57 16.73 -2.61 6.21
CA GLY A 57 16.12 -2.80 7.52
C GLY A 57 16.46 -1.70 8.52
N PHE A 58 16.67 -0.46 8.05
CA PHE A 58 16.89 0.70 8.91
C PHE A 58 15.64 1.12 9.69
N CYS A 59 14.46 0.87 9.13
CA CYS A 59 13.20 1.04 9.85
C CYS A 59 13.03 -0.13 10.84
N PRO A 60 12.37 0.09 11.99
CA PRO A 60 12.31 -0.89 13.09
C PRO A 60 11.51 -2.18 12.81
N ASN A 61 11.34 -2.61 11.56
CA ASN A 61 10.39 -3.67 11.19
C ASN A 61 10.75 -4.47 9.92
N LYS A 62 11.88 -5.19 9.92
CA LYS A 62 12.29 -6.16 8.86
C LYS A 62 12.51 -5.51 7.48
N SER A 63 13.29 -6.17 6.62
CA SER A 63 13.49 -5.72 5.25
C SER A 63 12.17 -5.68 4.46
N THR A 64 12.04 -4.71 3.56
CA THR A 64 10.92 -4.51 2.63
C THR A 64 9.53 -4.42 3.29
N PRO A 65 9.36 -3.56 4.31
CA PRO A 65 8.14 -3.52 5.11
C PRO A 65 6.88 -3.20 4.27
N LEU A 66 6.97 -2.34 3.26
CA LEU A 66 5.82 -1.92 2.47
C LEU A 66 5.47 -2.98 1.41
N LEU A 67 6.45 -3.46 0.66
CA LEU A 67 6.27 -4.52 -0.34
C LEU A 67 5.68 -5.79 0.28
N ARG A 68 6.12 -6.16 1.49
CA ARG A 68 5.58 -7.33 2.20
C ARG A 68 4.09 -7.19 2.52
N ILE A 69 3.62 -5.99 2.84
CA ILE A 69 2.20 -5.73 3.08
C ILE A 69 1.42 -5.78 1.78
N ILE A 70 1.93 -5.14 0.72
CA ILE A 70 1.30 -5.14 -0.59
C ILE A 70 1.13 -6.58 -1.07
N ARG A 71 2.21 -7.38 -1.04
CA ARG A 71 2.14 -8.81 -1.37
C ARG A 71 1.09 -9.51 -0.53
N LYS A 72 1.11 -9.37 0.80
CA LYS A 72 0.14 -10.04 1.67
C LYS A 72 -1.33 -9.71 1.33
N LEU A 73 -1.62 -8.49 0.90
CA LEU A 73 -3.00 -8.02 0.68
C LEU A 73 -3.49 -8.15 -0.76
N VAL A 74 -2.57 -8.13 -1.73
CA VAL A 74 -2.90 -8.18 -3.17
C VAL A 74 -2.75 -9.59 -3.74
N THR A 75 -1.94 -10.46 -3.12
CA THR A 75 -1.86 -11.86 -3.59
C THR A 75 -3.24 -12.48 -3.45
N PRO A 76 -3.77 -13.15 -4.50
CA PRO A 76 -5.02 -13.87 -4.39
C PRO A 76 -4.95 -14.78 -3.17
N ILE A 77 -5.87 -14.60 -2.22
CA ILE A 77 -6.23 -15.71 -1.35
C ILE A 77 -6.71 -16.76 -2.34
N THR A 78 -5.92 -17.81 -2.58
CA THR A 78 -6.38 -18.98 -3.32
C THR A 78 -7.75 -19.29 -2.75
N HIS A 79 -8.79 -19.04 -3.55
CA HIS A 79 -10.15 -19.35 -3.19
C HIS A 79 -10.16 -20.86 -2.94
N SER A 80 -10.02 -21.29 -1.68
CA SER A 80 -10.53 -22.56 -1.21
C SER A 80 -12.06 -22.48 -1.27
N ARG A 81 -12.61 -22.31 -2.48
CA ARG A 81 -13.98 -22.71 -2.77
C ARG A 81 -13.93 -24.23 -2.90
N PHE A 82 -14.04 -24.90 -1.77
CA PHE A 82 -14.81 -26.13 -1.74
C PHE A 82 -16.23 -25.77 -2.19
N MET A 83 -16.49 -25.94 -3.47
CA MET A 83 -17.84 -26.11 -3.98
C MET A 83 -17.86 -27.54 -4.53
N LEU A 84 -18.06 -28.49 -3.62
CA LEU A 84 -18.56 -29.81 -3.99
C LEU A 84 -20.00 -29.59 -4.46
N ILE A 85 -20.22 -29.76 -5.75
CA ILE A 85 -21.53 -30.15 -6.29
C ILE A 85 -21.54 -31.68 -6.27
#